data_AF-A0A6G2Q139-F1
#
_entry.id   AF-A0A6G2Q139-F1
#
_cell.length_a   1.000
_cell.length_b   1.000
_cell.length_c   1.000
_cell.angle_alpha   90.00
_cell.angle_beta   90.00
_cell.angle_gamma   90.00
#
_symmetry.space_group_name_H-M   'P 1'
#
loop_
_entity.id
_entity.type
_entity.pdbx_description
1 polymer ?
#
loop_
_entity_poly.entity_id
_entity_poly.type
_entity_poly.pdbx_seq_one_letter_code
_entity_poly.pdbx_strand_id
1 'polypeptide(L)'
;MGEIDNAIERADQEAFTRQPPKTLQARINFLVKQLKTTKAVAAEIRVSQRSVERYRKGERKHPPQAIADRIDTAVRARWQPQVRKRRRKQAATTRGITVETRARFGYTAPIGTTDDGRFRRLTVHLPAVYAQRLFNARDAGASDQQMRQIIAEGFKDVYFQDGGNRAMGLTDVTLNDIDYLDLDY
;
A
#
# COMPACT_ATOMS: atom_id res chain seq x y z
N MET A 1 6.54 -7.95 3.15
CA MET A 1 5.57 -6.85 3.02
C MET A 1 4.30 -7.48 2.49
N GLY A 2 3.19 -7.25 3.17
CA GLY A 2 1.92 -7.90 2.85
C GLY A 2 1.25 -7.28 1.63
N GLU A 3 0.22 -7.94 1.12
CA GLU A 3 -0.46 -7.52 -0.10
C GLU A 3 -1.18 -6.18 0.05
N ILE A 4 -1.87 -5.99 1.17
CA ILE A 4 -2.58 -4.74 1.46
C ILE A 4 -1.59 -3.62 1.66
N ASP A 5 -0.50 -3.88 2.39
CA ASP A 5 0.58 -2.91 2.58
C ASP A 5 1.17 -2.45 1.23
N ASN A 6 1.45 -3.41 0.34
CA ASN A 6 1.91 -3.14 -1.02
C ASN A 6 0.88 -2.34 -1.84
N ALA A 7 -0.41 -2.65 -1.73
CA ALA A 7 -1.48 -1.92 -2.43
C ALA A 7 -1.55 -0.46 -1.97
N ILE A 8 -1.44 -0.19 -0.66
CA ILE A 8 -1.41 1.17 -0.14
C ILE A 8 -0.17 1.91 -0.64
N GLU A 9 1.00 1.25 -0.71
CA GLU A 9 2.21 1.86 -1.27
C GLU A 9 2.10 2.17 -2.76
N ARG A 10 1.45 1.32 -3.57
CA ARG A 10 1.19 1.62 -4.97
C ARG A 10 0.27 2.83 -5.13
N ALA A 11 -0.85 2.85 -4.40
CA ALA A 11 -1.80 3.97 -4.40
C ALA A 11 -1.14 5.31 -4.01
N ASP A 12 -0.25 5.29 -3.02
CA ASP A 12 0.53 6.46 -2.63
C ASP A 12 1.47 6.97 -3.73
N GLN A 13 2.04 6.07 -4.54
CA GLN A 13 2.95 6.44 -5.62
C GLN A 13 2.20 7.03 -6.81
N GLU A 14 1.00 6.53 -7.10
CA GLU A 14 0.11 7.09 -8.13
C GLU A 14 -0.34 8.52 -7.79
N ALA A 15 -0.38 8.86 -6.49
CA ALA A 15 -0.67 10.20 -6.01
C ALA A 15 0.42 11.24 -6.30
N PHE A 16 1.59 10.84 -6.83
CA PHE A 16 2.71 11.76 -7.03
C PHE A 16 2.40 12.82 -8.09
N THR A 17 2.42 14.08 -7.67
CA THR A 17 2.20 15.23 -8.58
C THR A 17 3.47 15.64 -9.33
N ARG A 18 4.64 15.09 -8.95
CA ARG A 18 5.92 15.38 -9.60
C ARG A 18 6.73 14.09 -9.71
N GLN A 19 7.46 13.94 -10.83
CA GLN A 19 8.33 12.79 -11.01
C GLN A 19 9.49 12.79 -9.99
N PRO A 20 9.87 11.63 -9.44
CA PRO A 20 11.08 11.49 -8.63
C PRO A 20 12.35 11.89 -9.40
N PRO A 21 13.46 12.19 -8.70
CA PRO A 21 14.73 12.51 -9.34
C PRO A 21 15.16 11.39 -10.29
N LYS A 22 15.54 11.75 -11.53
CA LYS A 22 15.89 10.77 -12.56
C LYS A 22 17.32 10.28 -12.47
N THR A 23 18.26 11.17 -12.16
CA THR A 23 19.69 10.82 -12.14
C THR A 23 20.07 10.14 -10.84
N LEU A 24 21.01 9.18 -10.92
CA LEU A 24 21.55 8.49 -9.74
C LEU A 24 22.07 9.46 -8.69
N GLN A 25 22.83 10.47 -9.12
CA GLN A 25 23.39 11.47 -8.23
C GLN A 25 22.31 12.26 -7.49
N ALA A 26 21.25 12.70 -8.21
CA ALA A 26 20.14 13.42 -7.59
C ALA A 26 19.33 12.53 -6.63
N ARG A 27 19.14 11.25 -6.98
CA ARG A 27 18.50 10.25 -6.10
C ARG A 27 19.29 10.06 -4.80
N ILE A 28 20.61 9.90 -4.88
CA ILE A 28 21.46 9.76 -3.68
C ILE A 28 21.48 11.04 -2.85
N ASN A 29 21.60 12.22 -3.48
CA ASN A 29 21.52 13.50 -2.77
C ASN A 29 20.17 13.67 -2.05
N PHE A 30 19.07 13.28 -2.70
CA PHE A 30 17.75 13.25 -2.08
C PHE A 30 17.72 12.32 -0.87
N LEU A 31 18.21 11.07 -1.01
CA LEU A 31 18.24 10.12 0.10
C LEU A 31 19.10 10.61 1.26
N VAL A 32 20.25 11.24 1.01
CA VAL A 32 21.08 11.85 2.06
C VAL A 32 20.34 12.99 2.76
N LYS A 33 19.57 13.82 2.03
CA LYS A 33 18.75 14.89 2.65
C LYS A 33 17.69 14.32 3.61
N GLN A 34 17.10 13.18 3.25
CA GLN A 34 16.08 12.51 4.06
C GLN A 34 16.69 11.75 5.25
N LEU A 35 17.69 10.92 5.01
CA LEU A 35 18.32 10.01 5.98
C LEU A 35 19.51 10.63 6.75
N LYS A 36 19.84 11.89 6.45
CA LYS A 36 20.86 12.74 7.09
C LYS A 36 22.32 12.33 6.88
N THR A 37 22.62 11.04 6.73
CA THR A 37 24.00 10.55 6.61
C THR A 37 24.17 9.57 5.44
N THR A 38 25.37 9.54 4.85
CA THR A 38 25.74 8.56 3.82
C THR A 38 25.75 7.13 4.38
N LYS A 39 26.09 6.96 5.66
CA LYS A 39 26.02 5.68 6.37
C LYS A 39 24.59 5.15 6.44
N ALA A 40 23.60 5.99 6.77
CA ALA A 40 22.19 5.59 6.80
C ALA A 40 21.68 5.21 5.41
N VAL A 41 22.04 5.99 4.38
CA VAL A 41 21.73 5.63 2.98
C VAL A 41 22.35 4.28 2.63
N ALA A 42 23.61 4.05 2.99
CA ALA A 42 24.32 2.81 2.70
C ALA A 42 23.64 1.58 3.32
N ALA A 43 23.17 1.70 4.56
CA ALA A 43 22.38 0.66 5.23
C ALA A 43 21.05 0.40 4.51
N GLU A 44 20.32 1.46 4.16
CA GLU A 44 19.04 1.37 3.44
C GLU A 44 19.15 0.60 2.12
N ILE A 45 20.09 0.99 1.26
CA ILE A 45 20.26 0.36 -0.06
C ILE A 45 21.21 -0.85 -0.03
N ARG A 46 21.70 -1.22 1.16
CA ARG A 46 22.60 -2.34 1.47
C ARG A 46 23.86 -2.35 0.59
N VAL A 47 24.62 -1.25 0.64
CA VAL A 47 25.93 -1.10 -0.02
C VAL A 47 26.94 -0.51 0.97
N SER A 48 28.21 -0.41 0.59
CA SER A 48 29.20 0.30 1.42
C SER A 48 28.99 1.81 1.40
N GLN A 49 29.31 2.50 2.50
CA GLN A 49 29.28 3.98 2.57
C GLN A 49 30.11 4.61 1.45
N ARG A 50 31.30 4.06 1.16
CA ARG A 50 32.14 4.50 0.05
C ARG A 50 31.42 4.44 -1.30
N SER A 51 30.58 3.42 -1.53
CA SER A 51 29.78 3.34 -2.77
C SER A 51 28.78 4.49 -2.87
N VAL A 52 28.11 4.84 -1.77
CA VAL A 52 27.20 6.00 -1.71
C VAL A 52 27.93 7.30 -2.03
N GLU A 53 29.12 7.49 -1.46
CA GLU A 53 29.95 8.68 -1.72
C GLU A 53 30.38 8.77 -3.18
N ARG A 54 30.76 7.66 -3.80
CA ARG A 54 31.08 7.61 -5.24
C ARG A 54 29.87 7.92 -6.13
N TYR A 55 28.69 7.42 -5.79
CA TYR A 55 27.45 7.77 -6.50
C TYR A 55 27.14 9.27 -6.37
N ARG A 56 27.32 9.82 -5.16
CA ARG A 56 27.11 11.24 -4.87
C ARG A 56 28.08 12.16 -5.63
N LYS A 57 29.33 11.75 -5.80
CA LYS A 57 30.35 12.48 -6.58
C LYS A 57 30.25 12.27 -8.09
N GLY A 58 29.45 11.31 -8.55
CA GLY A 58 29.33 10.98 -9.98
C GLY A 58 30.47 10.11 -10.52
N GLU A 59 31.36 9.61 -9.65
CA GLU A 59 32.48 8.72 -9.99
C GLU A 59 32.02 7.30 -10.34
N ARG A 60 30.80 6.92 -9.95
CA ARG A 60 30.13 5.67 -10.35
C ARG A 60 28.72 6.01 -10.81
N LYS A 61 28.42 5.77 -12.09
CA LYS A 61 27.14 6.16 -12.72
C LYS A 61 26.19 4.98 -12.94
N HIS A 62 26.73 3.76 -13.01
CA HIS A 62 25.98 2.54 -13.34
C HIS A 62 26.12 1.52 -12.22
N PRO A 63 25.27 1.58 -11.18
CA PRO A 63 25.16 0.51 -10.19
C PRO A 63 24.54 -0.75 -10.84
N PRO A 64 24.85 -1.95 -10.32
CA PRO A 64 24.11 -3.16 -10.65
C PRO A 64 22.60 -2.96 -10.50
N GLN A 65 21.80 -3.63 -11.33
CA GLN A 65 20.35 -3.45 -11.38
C GLN A 65 19.70 -3.58 -9.99
N ALA A 66 20.04 -4.62 -9.23
CA ALA A 66 19.51 -4.83 -7.89
C ALA A 66 19.79 -3.65 -6.92
N ILE A 67 20.87 -2.89 -7.11
CA ILE A 67 21.17 -1.69 -6.32
C ILE A 67 20.38 -0.50 -6.86
N ALA A 68 20.26 -0.38 -8.19
CA ALA A 68 19.43 0.65 -8.82
C ALA A 68 17.97 0.54 -8.36
N ASP A 69 17.43 -0.67 -8.29
CA ASP A 69 16.06 -0.96 -7.84
C ASP A 69 15.88 -0.56 -6.37
N ARG A 70 16.82 -0.94 -5.47
CA ARG A 70 16.77 -0.50 -4.06
C ARG A 70 16.81 1.00 -3.90
N ILE A 71 17.61 1.70 -4.72
CA ILE A 71 17.64 3.16 -4.74
C ILE A 71 16.29 3.72 -5.18
N ASP A 72 15.70 3.17 -6.24
CA ASP A 72 14.39 3.58 -6.75
C ASP A 72 13.30 3.39 -5.68
N THR A 73 13.23 2.22 -5.06
CA THR A 73 12.32 1.92 -3.95
C THR A 73 12.50 2.89 -2.79
N ALA A 74 13.74 3.09 -2.33
CA ALA A 74 14.02 3.98 -1.21
C ALA A 74 13.65 5.45 -1.50
N VAL A 75 13.84 5.90 -2.75
CA VAL A 75 13.47 7.23 -3.21
C VAL A 75 11.95 7.35 -3.23
N ARG A 76 11.24 6.44 -3.89
CA ARG A 76 9.78 6.45 -4.02
C ARG A 76 9.10 6.37 -2.65
N ALA A 77 9.59 5.52 -1.75
CA ALA A 77 9.07 5.39 -0.39
C ALA A 77 9.10 6.71 0.41
N ARG A 78 9.98 7.65 0.06
CA ARG A 78 10.16 8.94 0.75
C ARG A 78 9.74 10.14 -0.10
N TRP A 79 9.27 9.91 -1.33
CA TRP A 79 8.91 10.99 -2.26
C TRP A 79 7.56 11.59 -1.90
N GLN A 80 7.48 12.93 -1.99
CA GLN A 80 6.27 13.73 -1.75
C GLN A 80 5.43 13.30 -0.50
N PRO A 81 6.03 13.24 0.71
CA PRO A 81 5.35 12.70 1.89
C PRO A 81 4.10 13.51 2.29
N GLN A 82 4.09 14.82 2.04
CA GLN A 82 2.92 15.67 2.32
C GLN A 82 1.75 15.39 1.37
N VAL A 83 2.01 14.98 0.13
CA VAL A 83 0.96 14.62 -0.83
C VAL A 83 0.27 13.33 -0.39
N ARG A 84 1.06 12.32 -0.02
CA ARG A 84 0.58 11.06 0.56
C ARG A 84 -0.26 11.30 1.80
N LYS A 85 0.29 12.05 2.79
CA LYS A 85 -0.42 12.40 4.02
C LYS A 85 -1.75 13.10 3.73
N ARG A 86 -1.78 14.03 2.79
CA ARG A 86 -3.00 14.77 2.42
C ARG A 86 -4.05 13.86 1.77
N ARG A 87 -3.68 12.98 0.83
CA ARG A 87 -4.64 12.05 0.20
C ARG A 87 -5.19 11.04 1.20
N ARG A 88 -4.32 10.38 1.98
CA ARG A 88 -4.75 9.46 3.06
C ARG A 88 -5.71 10.15 4.04
N LYS A 89 -5.44 11.41 4.41
CA LYS A 89 -6.35 12.20 5.25
C LYS A 89 -7.70 12.42 4.56
N GLN A 90 -7.72 12.86 3.30
CA GLN A 90 -8.96 13.10 2.56
C GLN A 90 -9.80 11.82 2.41
N ALA A 91 -9.15 10.70 2.15
CA ALA A 91 -9.73 9.37 2.09
C ALA A 91 -10.38 8.98 3.42
N ALA A 92 -9.64 9.12 4.52
CA ALA A 92 -10.11 8.80 5.87
C ALA A 92 -11.21 9.73 6.40
N THR A 93 -11.35 10.95 5.88
CA THR A 93 -12.34 11.92 6.41
C THR A 93 -13.55 12.14 5.53
N THR A 94 -13.42 12.01 4.20
CA THR A 94 -14.47 12.47 3.27
C THR A 94 -14.67 11.55 2.07
N ARG A 95 -13.61 11.03 1.46
CA ARG A 95 -13.70 10.36 0.16
C ARG A 95 -13.87 8.86 0.22
N GLY A 96 -13.42 8.18 1.27
CA GLY A 96 -13.31 6.72 1.24
C GLY A 96 -12.13 6.23 0.39
N ILE A 97 -12.14 4.92 0.13
CA ILE A 97 -11.17 4.24 -0.73
C ILE A 97 -11.93 3.35 -1.72
N THR A 98 -11.48 3.29 -2.97
CA THR A 98 -11.95 2.29 -3.91
C THR A 98 -11.01 1.10 -3.85
N VAL A 99 -11.56 -0.11 -3.68
CA VAL A 99 -10.82 -1.37 -3.65
C VAL A 99 -11.15 -2.15 -4.91
N GLU A 100 -10.14 -2.41 -5.74
CA GLU A 100 -10.24 -3.36 -6.85
C GLU A 100 -9.50 -4.64 -6.47
N THR A 101 -10.15 -5.79 -6.59
CA THR A 101 -9.51 -7.06 -6.24
C THR A 101 -10.04 -8.21 -7.06
N ARG A 102 -9.18 -9.21 -7.29
CA ARG A 102 -9.58 -10.56 -7.67
C ARG A 102 -9.17 -11.53 -6.57
N ALA A 103 -10.15 -12.11 -5.88
CA ALA A 103 -9.94 -13.00 -4.75
C ALA A 103 -11.03 -14.06 -4.66
N ARG A 104 -10.82 -15.12 -3.87
CA ARG A 104 -11.91 -15.94 -3.34
C ARG A 104 -12.46 -15.30 -2.07
N PHE A 105 -13.75 -15.44 -1.84
CA PHE A 105 -14.39 -14.86 -0.66
C PHE A 105 -14.89 -15.98 0.24
N GLY A 106 -14.60 -15.92 1.53
CA GLY A 106 -15.26 -16.76 2.52
C GLY A 106 -16.51 -16.09 3.06
N TYR A 107 -17.51 -16.88 3.41
CA TYR A 107 -18.79 -16.40 3.93
C TYR A 107 -19.13 -17.18 5.20
N THR A 108 -19.55 -16.46 6.25
CA THR A 108 -20.13 -17.08 7.44
C THR A 108 -21.56 -16.60 7.62
N ALA A 109 -22.47 -17.54 7.84
CA ALA A 109 -23.88 -17.31 8.13
C ALA A 109 -24.35 -18.34 9.19
N PRO A 110 -25.56 -18.19 9.78
CA PRO A 110 -26.07 -19.14 10.78
C PRO A 110 -26.03 -20.61 10.38
N ILE A 111 -26.12 -20.92 9.08
CA ILE A 111 -26.13 -22.29 8.58
C ILE A 111 -24.72 -22.90 8.44
N GLY A 112 -23.67 -22.10 8.61
CA GLY A 112 -22.28 -22.52 8.50
C GLY A 112 -21.38 -21.51 7.78
N THR A 113 -20.11 -21.89 7.67
CA THR A 113 -19.08 -21.16 6.93
C THR A 113 -18.78 -21.90 5.63
N THR A 114 -18.66 -21.15 4.53
CA THR A 114 -18.33 -21.71 3.22
C THR A 114 -17.46 -20.73 2.44
N ASP A 115 -16.53 -21.26 1.65
CA ASP A 115 -15.76 -20.47 0.70
C ASP A 115 -16.47 -20.41 -0.65
N ASP A 116 -16.33 -19.28 -1.33
CA ASP A 116 -16.72 -19.15 -2.72
C ASP A 116 -15.88 -20.11 -3.57
N GLY A 117 -16.55 -21.02 -4.28
CA GLY A 117 -15.89 -21.97 -5.17
C GLY A 117 -15.19 -21.32 -6.36
N ARG A 118 -15.30 -20.00 -6.55
CA ARG A 118 -14.65 -19.26 -7.63
C ARG A 118 -14.03 -17.94 -7.17
N PHE A 119 -13.05 -17.49 -7.94
CA PHE A 119 -12.54 -16.13 -7.84
C PHE A 119 -13.60 -15.11 -8.31
N ARG A 120 -13.74 -14.01 -7.58
CA ARG A 120 -14.52 -12.85 -8.00
C ARG A 120 -13.60 -11.68 -8.25
N ARG A 121 -13.86 -10.96 -9.34
CA ARG A 121 -13.32 -9.63 -9.56
C ARG A 121 -14.35 -8.61 -9.10
N LEU A 122 -13.99 -7.80 -8.12
CA LEU A 122 -14.87 -6.80 -7.53
C LEU A 122 -14.15 -5.46 -7.45
N THR A 123 -14.88 -4.39 -7.77
CA THR A 123 -14.48 -3.00 -7.57
C THR A 123 -15.50 -2.37 -6.65
N VAL A 124 -15.13 -2.10 -5.41
CA VAL A 124 -16.05 -1.62 -4.37
C VAL A 124 -15.52 -0.33 -3.78
N HIS A 125 -16.39 0.69 -3.72
CA HIS A 125 -16.08 1.93 -3.04
C HIS A 125 -16.43 1.82 -1.56
N LEU A 126 -15.42 1.81 -0.70
CA LEU A 126 -15.58 1.74 0.75
C LEU A 126 -15.64 3.15 1.35
N PRO A 127 -16.65 3.45 2.21
CA PRO A 127 -16.76 4.73 2.89
C PRO A 127 -15.54 5.11 3.73
N ALA A 128 -15.42 6.40 4.05
CA ALA A 128 -14.31 6.99 4.80
C ALA A 128 -13.97 6.28 6.12
N VAL A 129 -14.95 5.67 6.79
CA VAL A 129 -14.73 4.91 8.03
C VAL A 129 -13.78 3.72 7.84
N TYR A 130 -13.88 2.98 6.73
CA TYR A 130 -12.96 1.87 6.46
C TYR A 130 -11.58 2.36 6.06
N ALA A 131 -11.51 3.45 5.29
CA ALA A 131 -10.23 4.11 4.97
C ALA A 131 -9.50 4.55 6.24
N GLN A 132 -10.22 5.19 7.17
CA GLN A 132 -9.69 5.62 8.46
C GLN A 132 -9.18 4.43 9.29
N ARG A 133 -10.01 3.38 9.43
CA ARG A 133 -9.63 2.16 10.17
C ARG A 133 -8.40 1.50 9.55
N LEU A 134 -8.35 1.39 8.22
CA LEU A 134 -7.23 0.79 7.49
C LEU A 134 -5.92 1.54 7.74
N PHE A 135 -5.91 2.87 7.61
CA PHE A 135 -4.69 3.65 7.83
C PHE A 135 -4.28 3.67 9.31
N ASN A 136 -5.23 3.76 10.24
CA ASN A 136 -4.93 3.67 11.67
C ASN A 136 -4.31 2.32 12.04
N ALA A 137 -4.85 1.21 11.51
CA ALA A 137 -4.31 -0.12 11.72
C ALA A 137 -2.88 -0.23 11.16
N ARG A 138 -2.66 0.25 9.94
CA ARG A 138 -1.33 0.28 9.32
C ARG A 138 -0.33 1.08 10.17
N ASP A 139 -0.69 2.29 10.57
CA ASP A 139 0.18 3.18 11.34
C ASP A 139 0.47 2.62 12.76
N ALA A 140 -0.44 1.79 13.30
CA ALA A 140 -0.25 1.04 14.54
C ALA A 140 0.59 -0.25 14.36
N GLY A 141 1.04 -0.57 13.16
CA GLY A 141 1.84 -1.77 12.88
C GLY A 141 1.03 -3.06 12.77
N ALA A 142 -0.27 -2.96 12.44
CA ALA A 142 -1.13 -4.12 12.22
C ALA A 142 -0.59 -5.03 11.11
N SER A 143 -0.86 -6.32 11.22
CA SER A 143 -0.52 -7.30 10.20
C SER A 143 -1.34 -7.09 8.92
N ASP A 144 -0.85 -7.64 7.81
CA ASP A 144 -1.58 -7.62 6.54
C ASP A 144 -2.94 -8.33 6.66
N GLN A 145 -3.02 -9.38 7.48
CA GLN A 145 -4.25 -10.10 7.77
C GLN A 145 -5.27 -9.21 8.49
N GLN A 146 -4.84 -8.41 9.47
CA GLN A 146 -5.73 -7.48 10.16
C GLN A 146 -6.23 -6.38 9.22
N MET A 147 -5.36 -5.83 8.38
CA MET A 147 -5.75 -4.86 7.36
C MET A 147 -6.71 -5.45 6.33
N ARG A 148 -6.50 -6.71 5.94
CA ARG A 148 -7.38 -7.46 5.05
C ARG A 148 -8.78 -7.65 5.64
N GLN A 149 -8.89 -7.93 6.95
CA GLN A 149 -10.17 -8.05 7.63
C GLN A 149 -10.98 -6.75 7.58
N ILE A 150 -10.33 -5.58 7.71
CA ILE A 150 -11.00 -4.28 7.59
C ILE A 150 -11.60 -4.10 6.19
N ILE A 151 -10.87 -4.51 5.15
CA ILE A 151 -11.39 -4.48 3.78
C ILE A 151 -12.54 -5.47 3.61
N ALA A 152 -12.40 -6.69 4.13
CA ALA A 152 -13.42 -7.74 4.03
C ALA A 152 -14.74 -7.33 4.69
N GLU A 153 -14.67 -6.70 5.86
CA GLU A 153 -15.82 -6.11 6.54
C GLU A 153 -16.47 -5.01 5.70
N GLY A 154 -15.67 -4.14 5.07
CA GLY A 154 -16.20 -3.15 4.12
C GLY A 154 -16.91 -3.79 2.92
N PHE A 155 -16.37 -4.89 2.37
CA PHE A 155 -17.04 -5.65 1.31
C PHE A 155 -18.34 -6.28 1.78
N LYS A 156 -18.37 -6.83 3.01
CA LYS A 156 -19.58 -7.35 3.63
C LYS A 156 -20.67 -6.29 3.64
N ASP A 157 -20.38 -5.14 4.24
CA ASP A 157 -21.38 -4.13 4.56
C ASP A 157 -21.83 -3.39 3.28
N VAL A 158 -20.89 -3.04 2.40
CA VAL A 158 -21.18 -2.25 1.19
C VAL A 158 -21.64 -3.12 0.03
N TYR A 159 -20.92 -4.19 -0.29
CA TYR A 159 -21.20 -4.98 -1.49
C TYR A 159 -22.19 -6.10 -1.17
N PHE A 160 -21.89 -6.97 -0.20
CA PHE A 160 -22.72 -8.15 0.02
C PHE A 160 -24.04 -7.85 0.69
N GLN A 161 -24.07 -6.93 1.65
CA GLN A 161 -25.28 -6.53 2.35
C GLN A 161 -26.00 -5.33 1.72
N ASP A 162 -25.37 -4.65 0.75
CA ASP A 162 -25.93 -3.46 0.09
C ASP A 162 -26.40 -2.42 1.12
N GLY A 163 -25.56 -2.12 2.12
CA GLY A 163 -25.90 -1.17 3.18
C GLY A 163 -27.03 -1.65 4.12
N GLY A 164 -27.30 -2.96 4.16
CA GLY A 164 -28.36 -3.57 4.98
C GLY A 164 -29.64 -3.92 4.21
N ASN A 165 -29.66 -3.80 2.89
CA ASN A 165 -30.82 -4.13 2.07
C ASN A 165 -30.92 -5.62 1.70
N ARG A 166 -29.82 -6.38 1.81
CA ARG A 166 -29.79 -7.82 1.47
C ARG A 166 -28.83 -8.60 2.37
N ALA A 167 -28.90 -9.93 2.27
CA ALA A 167 -27.96 -10.85 2.92
C ALA A 167 -27.73 -10.58 4.42
N MET A 168 -28.78 -10.19 5.15
CA MET A 168 -28.70 -9.82 6.58
C MET A 168 -28.24 -10.97 7.49
N GLY A 169 -28.40 -12.22 7.05
CA GLY A 169 -27.86 -13.39 7.74
C GLY A 169 -26.36 -13.60 7.56
N LEU A 170 -25.69 -12.83 6.70
CA LEU A 170 -24.24 -12.91 6.50
C LEU A 170 -23.54 -12.21 7.67
N THR A 171 -22.88 -12.97 8.53
CA THR A 171 -22.21 -12.43 9.71
C THR A 171 -20.78 -12.00 9.41
N ASP A 172 -20.10 -12.72 8.53
CA ASP A 172 -18.71 -12.45 8.17
C ASP A 172 -18.41 -12.68 6.69
N VAL A 173 -17.44 -11.90 6.18
CA VAL A 173 -16.84 -12.06 4.86
C VAL A 173 -15.33 -12.05 5.03
N THR A 174 -14.64 -12.97 4.38
CA THR A 174 -13.17 -13.01 4.35
C THR A 174 -12.65 -12.92 2.93
N LEU A 175 -11.45 -12.36 2.75
CA LEU A 175 -10.72 -12.43 1.48
C LEU A 175 -9.66 -13.54 1.57
N ASN A 176 -9.85 -14.57 0.75
CA ASN A 176 -8.97 -15.73 0.63
C ASN A 176 -8.34 -15.73 -0.77
N ASP A 177 -7.16 -16.34 -0.91
CA ASP A 177 -6.47 -16.51 -2.20
C ASP A 177 -6.58 -15.28 -3.10
N ILE A 178 -5.95 -14.18 -2.70
CA ILE A 178 -6.03 -12.94 -3.45
C ILE A 178 -4.99 -13.00 -4.58
N ASP A 179 -5.45 -12.89 -5.83
CA ASP A 179 -4.60 -12.80 -7.00
C ASP A 179 -3.96 -11.41 -7.12
N TYR A 180 -4.79 -10.38 -6.87
CA TYR A 180 -4.35 -9.00 -6.73
C TYR A 180 -5.37 -8.17 -5.93
N LEU A 181 -4.87 -7.09 -5.33
CA LEU A 181 -5.66 -6.05 -4.71
C LEU A 181 -5.00 -4.70 -4.92
N ASP A 182 -5.76 -3.72 -5.42
CA ASP A 182 -5.34 -2.34 -5.61
C ASP A 182 -6.30 -1.37 -4.92
N LEU A 183 -5.77 -0.20 -4.59
CA LEU A 183 -6.50 0.85 -3.88
C LEU A 183 -6.38 2.17 -4.65
N ASP A 184 -7.46 2.95 -4.70
CA ASP A 184 -7.42 4.35 -5.15
C ASP A 184 -8.12 5.27 -4.14
N TYR A 185 -7.48 6.41 -3.82
CA TYR A 185 -7.94 7.40 -2.85
C TYR A 185 -7.13 8.70 -2.87
#